data_AF-A0A957GDS4-F1
#
_entry.id   AF-A0A957GDS4-F1
#
_cell.length_a   1.000
_cell.length_b   1.000
_cell.length_c   1.000
_cell.angle_alpha   90.00
_cell.angle_beta   90.00
_cell.angle_gamma   90.00
#
_symmetry.space_group_name_H-M   'P 1'
#
loop_
_entity.id
_entity.type
_entity.pdbx_description
1 polymer ?
#
loop_
_entity_poly.entity_id
_entity_poly.type
_entity_poly.pdbx_seq_one_letter_code
_entity_poly.pdbx_strand_id
1 'polypeptide(L)'
;MDTLVAQIREAITAWAQQVYATEAVFVGQITHEEALEEDGAQRYLVDLAIRPVGSWLVLEVWAVPGRVLTINDLGEGLPLDEAVWPWPADPGR
;
A
#
# COMPACT_ATOMS: atom_id res chain seq x y z
N MET A 1 13.71 -9.28 -6.22
CA MET A 1 12.93 -8.04 -6.08
C MET A 1 11.47 -8.33 -5.76
N ASP A 2 10.91 -9.44 -6.26
CA ASP A 2 9.49 -9.81 -6.05
C ASP A 2 9.06 -10.12 -4.61
N THR A 3 9.97 -10.53 -3.71
CA THR A 3 9.58 -10.94 -2.35
C THR A 3 9.22 -9.77 -1.45
N LEU A 4 9.92 -8.64 -1.56
CA LEU A 4 9.70 -7.49 -0.66
C LEU A 4 8.41 -6.75 -1.01
N VAL A 5 8.11 -6.57 -2.30
CA VAL A 5 6.85 -5.97 -2.77
C VAL A 5 5.65 -6.82 -2.35
N ALA A 6 5.75 -8.15 -2.42
CA ALA A 6 4.71 -9.06 -1.92
C ALA A 6 4.51 -8.90 -0.40
N GLN A 7 5.60 -8.83 0.37
CA GLN A 7 5.54 -8.61 1.82
C GLN A 7 4.90 -7.27 2.18
N ILE A 8 5.23 -6.19 1.46
CA ILE A 8 4.61 -4.87 1.63
C ILE A 8 3.12 -4.95 1.36
N ARG A 9 2.70 -5.61 0.26
CA ARG A 9 1.29 -5.79 -0.09
C ARG A 9 0.52 -6.56 0.98
N GLU A 10 1.07 -7.65 1.50
CA GLU A 10 0.47 -8.43 2.59
C GLU A 10 0.34 -7.61 3.87
N ALA A 11 1.41 -6.90 4.27
CA ALA A 11 1.42 -6.08 5.47
C ALA A 11 0.41 -4.93 5.40
N ILE A 12 0.34 -4.21 4.28
CA ILE A 12 -0.64 -3.15 4.06
C ILE A 12 -2.06 -3.70 4.10
N THR A 13 -2.31 -4.85 3.47
CA THR A 13 -3.63 -5.48 3.48
C THR A 13 -4.07 -5.80 4.90
N ALA A 14 -3.21 -6.45 5.70
CA ALA A 14 -3.51 -6.77 7.09
C ALA A 14 -3.70 -5.51 7.96
N TRP A 15 -2.83 -4.51 7.78
CA TRP A 15 -2.94 -3.22 8.47
C TRP A 15 -4.26 -2.52 8.15
N ALA A 16 -4.63 -2.41 6.87
CA ALA A 16 -5.86 -1.74 6.44
C ALA A 16 -7.11 -2.49 6.93
N GLN A 17 -7.09 -3.82 6.89
CA GLN A 17 -8.17 -4.65 7.45
C GLN A 17 -8.37 -4.40 8.94
N GLN A 18 -7.29 -4.22 9.69
CA GLN A 18 -7.33 -3.92 11.12
C GLN A 18 -7.77 -2.48 11.41
N VAL A 19 -7.21 -1.49 10.71
CA VAL A 19 -7.47 -0.06 10.97
C VAL A 19 -8.87 0.36 10.53
N TYR A 20 -9.33 -0.12 9.37
CA TYR A 20 -10.62 0.28 8.79
C TYR A 20 -11.72 -0.79 8.97
N ALA A 21 -11.41 -1.89 9.67
CA ALA A 21 -12.35 -2.98 9.97
C ALA A 21 -13.07 -3.52 8.72
N THR A 22 -12.35 -3.73 7.62
CA THR A 22 -12.94 -4.17 6.34
C THR A 22 -12.00 -5.05 5.53
N GLU A 23 -12.53 -6.09 4.89
CA GLU A 23 -11.79 -6.93 3.94
C GLU A 23 -11.74 -6.34 2.53
N ALA A 24 -12.56 -5.30 2.25
CA ALA A 24 -12.67 -4.68 0.94
C ALA A 24 -11.56 -3.64 0.72
N VAL A 25 -10.33 -4.16 0.59
CA VAL A 25 -9.09 -3.40 0.43
C VAL A 25 -8.45 -3.75 -0.91
N PHE A 26 -8.03 -2.74 -1.67
CA PHE A 26 -7.25 -2.90 -2.88
C PHE A 26 -5.92 -2.16 -2.75
N VAL A 27 -4.82 -2.91 -2.76
CA VAL A 27 -3.47 -2.34 -2.84
C VAL A 27 -3.14 -2.12 -4.31
N GLY A 28 -2.92 -0.88 -4.71
CA GLY A 28 -2.60 -0.50 -6.07
C GLY A 28 -1.11 -0.62 -6.38
N GLN A 29 -0.58 0.45 -6.97
CA GLN A 29 0.82 0.58 -7.32
C GLN A 29 1.69 0.70 -6.06
N ILE A 30 2.85 0.07 -6.10
CA ILE A 30 3.89 0.16 -5.07
C ILE A 30 5.13 0.72 -5.77
N THR A 31 5.48 1.96 -5.46
CA THR A 31 6.62 2.67 -6.07
C THR A 31 7.75 2.72 -5.06
N HIS A 32 8.91 2.19 -5.43
CA HIS A 32 10.14 2.39 -4.67
C HIS A 32 10.64 3.81 -4.93
N GLU A 33 10.79 4.60 -3.87
CA GLU A 33 11.54 5.85 -3.95
C GLU A 33 12.97 5.56 -3.49
N GLU A 34 13.96 5.96 -4.29
CA GLU A 34 15.39 5.88 -3.92
C GLU A 34 15.69 6.87 -2.78
N ALA A 35 15.14 6.61 -1.60
CA ALA A 35 15.56 7.20 -0.35
C ALA A 35 16.68 6.31 0.19
N LEU A 36 17.93 6.75 0.04
CA LEU A 36 19.05 6.18 0.77
C LEU A 36 18.96 6.65 2.21
N GLU A 37 18.41 5.83 3.11
CA GLU A 37 18.56 6.02 4.55
C GLU A 37 19.50 4.96 5.16
N GLU A 38 20.10 5.36 6.29
CA GLU A 38 21.03 4.55 7.09
C GLU A 38 20.42 3.16 7.38
N ASP A 39 21.28 2.14 7.38
CA ASP A 39 20.93 0.73 7.68
C ASP A 39 20.17 -0.07 6.60
N GLY A 40 20.05 0.45 5.38
CA GLY A 40 19.52 -0.32 4.24
C GLY A 40 17.99 -0.45 4.24
N ALA A 41 17.30 0.38 5.01
CA ALA A 41 15.87 0.60 4.88
C ALA A 41 15.56 1.30 3.56
N GLN A 42 14.45 0.91 2.94
CA GLN A 42 13.97 1.45 1.67
C GLN A 42 12.56 2.00 1.89
N ARG A 43 12.28 3.11 1.21
CA ARG A 43 10.99 3.81 1.25
C ARG A 43 10.16 3.44 0.04
N TYR A 44 8.87 3.18 0.28
CA TYR A 44 7.90 2.85 -0.74
C TYR A 44 6.67 3.74 -0.59
N LEU A 45 6.16 4.26 -1.70
CA LEU A 45 4.84 4.88 -1.76
C LEU A 45 3.85 3.88 -2.33
N VAL A 46 2.68 3.77 -1.70
CA VAL A 46 1.68 2.77 -2.05
C VAL A 46 0.29 3.38 -2.15
N ASP A 47 -0.37 3.13 -3.26
CA ASP A 47 -1.80 3.44 -3.41
C ASP A 47 -2.64 2.41 -2.70
N LEU A 48 -3.61 2.87 -1.93
CA LEU A 48 -4.56 2.03 -1.23
C LEU A 48 -5.98 2.53 -1.47
N ALA A 49 -6.88 1.65 -1.88
CA ALA A 49 -8.31 1.96 -1.92
C ALA A 49 -9.06 1.12 -0.90
N ILE A 50 -9.96 1.76 -0.15
CA ILE A 50 -10.75 1.13 0.93
C ILE A 50 -12.24 1.44 0.75
N ARG A 51 -13.11 0.42 0.79
CA ARG A 51 -14.49 0.54 0.26
C ARG A 51 -15.36 1.44 1.11
N PRO A 52 -15.33 1.29 2.44
CA PRO A 52 -16.02 2.22 3.33
C PRO A 52 -15.55 3.67 3.19
N VAL A 53 -14.29 3.89 2.81
CA VAL A 53 -13.70 5.23 2.72
C VAL A 53 -14.11 5.92 1.41
N GLY A 54 -14.19 5.17 0.31
CA GLY A 54 -14.66 5.73 -0.96
C GLY A 54 -13.63 6.64 -1.67
N SER A 55 -12.38 6.66 -1.20
CA SER A 55 -11.27 7.42 -1.77
C SER A 55 -10.00 6.57 -1.89
N TRP A 56 -9.05 7.08 -2.67
CA TRP A 56 -7.68 6.58 -2.70
C TRP A 56 -6.88 7.24 -1.59
N LEU A 57 -6.11 6.42 -0.88
CA LEU A 57 -5.13 6.83 0.12
C LEU A 57 -3.73 6.58 -0.43
N VAL A 58 -2.78 7.39 0.03
CA VAL A 58 -1.37 7.15 -0.21
C VAL A 58 -0.71 6.77 1.10
N LEU A 59 0.01 5.65 1.08
CA LEU A 59 0.79 5.19 2.21
C LEU A 59 2.27 5.38 1.94
N GLU A 60 3.00 5.75 2.97
CA GLU A 60 4.44 5.60 3.04
C GLU A 60 4.79 4.34 3.83
N VAL A 61 5.61 3.47 3.23
CA VAL A 61 6.07 2.23 3.86
C VAL A 61 7.58 2.20 3.88
N TRP A 62 8.13 1.95 5.07
CA TRP A 62 9.55 1.67 5.22
C TRP A 62 9.77 0.18 5.45
N ALA A 63 10.69 -0.40 4.70
CA ALA A 63 10.97 -1.83 4.78
C ALA A 63 12.45 -2.15 4.56
N VAL A 64 12.87 -3.28 5.12
CA VAL A 64 14.15 -3.93 4.85
C VAL A 64 13.89 -5.32 4.27
N PRO A 65 14.86 -5.99 3.64
CA PRO A 65 14.66 -7.34 3.15
C PRO A 65 14.10 -8.28 4.23
N GLY A 66 12.90 -8.82 4.00
CA GLY A 66 12.24 -9.74 4.92
C GLY A 66 11.35 -9.11 5.99
N ARG A 67 11.24 -7.78 6.06
CA ARG A 67 10.45 -7.11 7.12
C ARG A 67 9.96 -5.72 6.72
N VAL A 68 8.67 -5.48 6.93
CA VAL A 68 8.09 -4.13 6.98
C VAL A 68 8.34 -3.52 8.36
N LEU A 69 8.84 -2.29 8.40
CA LEU A 69 9.20 -1.57 9.62
C LEU A 69 8.07 -0.66 10.09
N THR A 70 7.53 0.16 9.18
CA THR A 70 6.40 1.05 9.47
C THR A 70 5.51 1.24 8.25
N ILE A 71 4.26 1.61 8.51
CA ILE A 71 3.24 1.99 7.54
C ILE A 71 2.64 3.31 8.05
N ASN A 72 2.83 4.37 7.29
CA ASN A 72 2.32 5.71 7.59
C ASN A 72 1.23 6.06 6.58
N ASP A 73 0.02 6.33 7.05
CA ASP A 73 -1.06 6.88 6.23
C ASP A 73 -0.78 8.36 5.95
N LEU A 74 -0.53 8.72 4.69
CA LEU A 74 -0.33 10.11 4.28
C LEU A 74 -1.66 10.82 3.98
N GLY A 75 -2.79 10.11 4.06
CA GLY A 75 -4.13 10.60 3.84
C GLY A 75 -4.61 10.41 2.40
N GLU A 76 -5.68 11.15 2.06
CA GLU A 76 -6.26 11.11 0.72
C GLU A 76 -5.27 11.62 -0.33
N GLY A 77 -5.16 10.87 -1.41
CA GLY A 77 -4.36 11.24 -2.57
C GLY A 77 -5.06 10.86 -3.86
N LEU A 78 -4.61 11.46 -4.96
CA LEU A 78 -4.94 10.89 -6.26
C LEU A 78 -4.17 9.58 -6.41
N PRO A 79 -4.78 8.54 -7.01
CA PRO A 79 -4.05 7.36 -7.37
C PRO A 79 -2.84 7.72 -8.26
N LEU A 80 -1.74 6.97 -8.13
CA LEU A 80 -0.67 7.05 -9.12
C LEU A 80 -1.22 6.67 -10.51
N ASP A 81 -0.53 7.10 -11.57
CA ASP A 81 -1.01 7.25 -12.96
C ASP A 81 -1.86 6.10 -13.57
N GLU A 82 -1.85 4.89 -12.99
CA GLU A 82 -2.52 3.70 -13.51
C GLU A 82 -3.75 3.22 -12.70
N ALA A 83 -4.12 3.85 -11.57
CA ALA A 83 -5.24 3.36 -10.77
C ALA A 83 -6.62 3.94 -11.19
N VAL A 84 -7.58 3.04 -11.44
CA VAL A 84 -8.94 3.37 -11.92
C VAL A 84 -9.99 3.24 -10.81
N TRP A 85 -10.89 4.23 -10.71
CA TRP A 85 -12.08 4.19 -9.83
C TRP A 85 -13.38 3.96 -10.62
N PRO A 86 -14.36 3.20 -10.10
CA PRO A 86 -14.21 2.30 -8.96
C PRO A 86 -13.14 1.25 -9.29
N TRP A 87 -12.40 0.80 -8.27
CA TRP A 87 -11.44 -0.29 -8.42
C TRP A 87 -12.05 -1.45 -9.22
N PRO A 88 -11.25 -2.30 -9.90
CA PRO A 88 -11.80 -3.46 -10.58
C PRO A 88 -12.72 -4.21 -9.61
N ALA A 89 -14.00 -4.31 -9.97
CA ALA A 89 -14.95 -5.11 -9.23
C ALA A 89 -14.32 -6.50 -9.16
N ASP A 90 -14.11 -6.96 -7.93
CA ASP A 90 -13.60 -8.28 -7.55
C ASP A 90 -13.65 -9.29 -8.71
N PRO A 91 -12.51 -9.68 -9.33
CA PRO A 91 -12.51 -10.60 -10.46
C PRO A 91 -12.99 -12.02 -10.07
N GLY A 92 -13.29 -12.25 -8.78
CA GLY A 92 -13.78 -13.51 -8.24
C GLY A 92 -15.30 -13.60 -7.98
N ARG A 93 -16.12 -12.67 -8.49
CA ARG A 93 -17.59 -12.73 -8.33
C ARG A 93 -18.38 -12.58 -9.62
#